data_AF-A0AAP7CML9-F1
#
_entry.id   AF-A0AAP7CML9-F1
#
_cell.length_a   1.000
_cell.length_b   1.000
_cell.length_c   1.000
_cell.angle_alpha   90.00
_cell.angle_beta   90.00
_cell.angle_gamma   90.00
#
_symmetry.space_group_name_H-M   'P 1'
#
loop_
_entity.id
_entity.type
_entity.pdbx_description
1 polymer ?
#
loop_
_entity_poly.entity_id
_entity_poly.type
_entity_poly.pdbx_seq_one_letter_code
_entity_poly.pdbx_strand_id
1 'polypeptide(L)' 'MEDKQFTISLKCLFCDCELRGDSEVEFSSGDMLECKECGELNDYDALIDVAVDEGKEFAAKYAKEEIEKMLKKTFK' A
#
# COMPACT_ATOMS: atom_id res chain seq x y z
N MET A 1 -9.30 -17.10 13.34
CA MET A 1 -8.22 -16.48 12.54
C MET A 1 -8.11 -15.07 13.09
N GLU A 2 -6.94 -14.66 13.55
CA GLU A 2 -6.75 -13.27 13.99
C GLU A 2 -6.87 -12.36 12.77
N ASP A 3 -7.60 -11.25 12.91
CA ASP A 3 -7.70 -10.24 11.85
C ASP A 3 -6.31 -9.61 11.66
N LYS A 4 -5.63 -9.99 10.58
CA LYS A 4 -4.31 -9.47 10.27
C LYS A 4 -4.46 -8.15 9.52
N GLN A 5 -3.95 -7.09 10.13
CA GLN A 5 -3.90 -5.77 9.51
C GLN A 5 -2.62 -5.62 8.69
N PHE A 6 -2.76 -4.98 7.54
CA PHE A 6 -1.65 -4.62 6.66
C PHE A 6 -1.67 -3.12 6.44
N THR A 7 -0.49 -2.52 6.46
CA THR A 7 -0.30 -1.09 6.19
C THR A 7 0.55 -0.96 4.94
N ILE A 8 0.20 -0.01 4.08
CA ILE A 8 0.90 0.27 2.82
C ILE A 8 1.31 1.72 2.85
N SER A 9 2.58 1.98 2.53
CA SER A 9 3.10 3.33 2.33
C SER A 9 2.70 3.82 0.94
N LEU A 10 2.21 5.06 0.84
CA LEU A 10 2.03 5.71 -0.45
C LEU A 10 3.39 6.08 -1.05
N LYS A 11 3.55 5.86 -2.35
CA LYS A 11 4.78 6.19 -3.10
C LYS A 11 4.47 7.23 -4.15
N CYS A 12 5.42 8.11 -4.41
CA CYS A 12 5.32 9.09 -5.48
C CYS A 12 5.21 8.38 -6.82
N LEU A 13 4.22 8.78 -7.63
CA LEU A 13 3.95 8.25 -8.96
C LEU A 13 5.05 8.59 -9.97
N PHE A 14 5.98 9.50 -9.62
CA PHE A 14 7.03 10.00 -10.49
C PHE A 14 8.45 9.56 -10.08
N CYS A 15 8.73 9.42 -8.77
CA CYS A 15 10.04 8.99 -8.28
C CYS A 15 10.08 7.69 -7.48
N ASP A 16 8.94 7.02 -7.28
CA ASP A 16 8.79 5.79 -6.47
C ASP A 16 9.24 5.89 -5.00
N CYS A 17 9.72 7.06 -4.60
CA CYS A 17 10.06 7.48 -3.26
C CYS A 17 8.81 7.47 -2.36
N GLU A 18 8.92 7.01 -1.11
CA GLU A 18 7.80 7.05 -0.16
C GLU A 18 7.38 8.51 0.10
N LEU A 19 6.07 8.77 0.00
CA LEU A 19 5.52 10.09 0.30
C LEU A 19 5.48 10.30 1.81
N ARG A 20 6.08 11.41 2.25
CA ARG A 20 6.06 11.86 3.64
C ARG A 20 5.13 13.06 3.75
N GLY A 21 4.07 12.89 4.53
CA GLY A 21 3.09 13.94 4.83
C GLY A 21 3.15 14.35 6.29
N ASP A 22 2.52 15.49 6.59
CA ASP A 22 2.21 15.88 7.95
C ASP A 22 1.03 15.03 8.46
N SER A 23 1.15 14.47 9.67
CA SER A 23 0.10 13.66 10.29
C SER A 23 -1.15 14.47 10.67
N GLU A 24 -1.07 15.80 10.65
CA GLU A 24 -2.20 16.68 10.95
C GLU A 24 -3.04 17.02 9.71
N VAL A 25 -2.62 16.63 8.51
CA VAL A 25 -3.32 16.92 7.27
C VAL A 25 -4.05 15.67 6.78
N GLU A 26 -5.39 15.74 6.78
CA GLU A 26 -6.22 14.75 6.11
C GLU A 26 -6.34 15.11 4.62
N PHE A 27 -6.13 14.12 3.76
CA PHE A 27 -6.30 14.25 2.31
C PHE A 27 -7.59 13.57 1.86
N SER A 28 -8.16 14.11 0.81
CA SER A 28 -9.44 13.70 0.23
C SER A 28 -9.37 13.64 -1.30
N SER A 29 -10.39 13.01 -1.90
CA SER A 29 -10.49 12.91 -3.37
C SER A 29 -10.45 14.29 -4.03
N GLY A 30 -9.65 14.39 -5.09
CA GLY A 30 -9.34 15.66 -5.77
C GLY A 30 -8.18 16.47 -5.18
N ASP A 31 -7.60 16.08 -4.04
CA ASP A 31 -6.41 16.75 -3.50
C ASP A 31 -5.12 16.34 -4.24
N MET A 32 -4.13 17.24 -4.20
CA MET A 32 -2.80 17.03 -4.76
C MET A 32 -1.74 17.02 -3.66
N LEU A 33 -0.89 15.99 -3.67
CA LEU A 33 0.18 15.79 -2.70
C LEU A 33 1.54 16.08 -3.34
N GLU A 34 2.23 17.10 -2.85
CA GLU A 34 3.58 17.41 -3.30
C GLU A 34 4.60 16.42 -2.73
N CYS A 35 5.34 15.77 -3.61
CA CYS A 35 6.47 14.95 -3.23
C CYS A 35 7.65 15.82 -2.79
N LYS A 36 8.11 15.67 -1.54
CA LYS A 36 9.23 16.46 -1.01
C LYS A 36 10.61 16.11 -1.59
N GLU A 37 10.71 15.00 -2.31
CA GLU A 37 11.96 14.56 -2.94
C GLU A 37 12.12 15.07 -4.38
N CYS A 38 11.07 15.00 -5.21
CA CYS A 38 11.14 15.43 -6.62
C CYS A 38 10.36 16.71 -6.93
N GLY A 39 9.52 17.20 -6.00
CA GLY A 39 8.68 18.40 -6.18
C GLY A 39 7.42 18.19 -7.02
N GLU A 40 7.20 16.99 -7.56
CA GLU A 40 6.01 16.71 -8.38
C GLU A 40 4.74 16.57 -7.52
N LEU A 41 3.61 17.00 -8.10
CA LEU A 41 2.29 16.90 -7.49
C LEU A 41 1.64 15.56 -7.87
N ASN A 42 1.29 14.77 -6.86
CA ASN A 42 0.65 13.47 -7.01
C ASN A 42 -0.84 13.61 -6.75
N ASP A 43 -1.64 13.11 -7.67
CA ASP A 43 -3.10 13.05 -7.49
C ASP A 43 -3.45 12.03 -6.41
N TYR A 44 -4.22 12.45 -5.40
CA TYR A 44 -4.58 11.60 -4.26
C TYR A 44 -5.34 10.35 -4.70
N ASP A 45 -6.31 10.50 -5.60
CA ASP A 45 -7.15 9.38 -6.04
C ASP A 45 -6.29 8.32 -6.76
N ALA A 46 -5.37 8.77 -7.63
CA ALA A 46 -4.42 7.88 -8.28
C ALA A 46 -3.47 7.18 -7.30
N LEU A 47 -3.01 7.87 -6.24
CA LEU A 47 -2.19 7.25 -5.19
C LEU A 47 -2.95 6.15 -4.45
N ILE A 48 -4.21 6.41 -4.09
CA ILE A 48 -5.05 5.43 -3.39
C ILE A 48 -5.32 4.21 -4.29
N ASP A 49 -5.63 4.41 -5.57
CA ASP A 49 -5.86 3.32 -6.52
C ASP A 49 -4.64 2.39 -6.60
N VAL A 50 -3.44 2.96 -6.76
CA VAL A 50 -2.19 2.19 -6.80
C VAL A 50 -1.95 1.45 -5.48
N ALA A 51 -2.14 2.11 -4.34
CA ALA A 51 -1.94 1.51 -3.02
C ALA A 51 -2.93 0.37 -2.74
N VAL A 52 -4.19 0.50 -3.18
CA VAL A 52 -5.21 -0.54 -3.07
C VAL A 52 -4.80 -1.77 -3.87
N ASP A 53 -4.28 -1.59 -5.08
CA ASP A 53 -3.85 -2.71 -5.92
C ASP A 53 -2.61 -3.41 -5.37
N GLU A 54 -1.61 -2.66 -4.89
CA GLU A 54 -0.46 -3.22 -4.16
C GLU A 54 -0.93 -4.02 -2.93
N GLY A 55 -1.95 -3.52 -2.23
CA GLY A 55 -2.51 -4.18 -1.05
C GLY A 55 -3.21 -5.49 -1.33
N LYS A 56 -4.00 -5.54 -2.42
CA LYS A 56 -4.62 -6.78 -2.88
C LYS A 56 -3.57 -7.82 -3.23
N GLU A 57 -2.50 -7.42 -3.93
CA GLU A 57 -1.41 -8.34 -4.29
C GLU A 57 -0.71 -8.88 -3.04
N PHE A 58 -0.40 -8.00 -2.09
CA PHE A 58 0.25 -8.40 -0.84
C PHE A 58 -0.62 -9.36 -0.03
N ALA A 59 -1.91 -9.05 0.13
CA ALA A 59 -2.85 -9.91 0.85
C ALA A 59 -3.02 -11.27 0.17
N ALA A 60 -3.12 -11.31 -1.16
CA ALA A 60 -3.24 -12.55 -1.93
C ALA A 60 -1.98 -13.42 -1.80
N LYS A 61 -0.79 -12.81 -1.87
CA LYS A 61 0.48 -13.50 -1.66
C LYS A 61 0.57 -14.10 -0.26
N TYR A 62 0.21 -13.31 0.77
CA TYR A 62 0.19 -13.79 2.14
C TYR A 62 -0.77 -14.97 2.33
N ALA A 63 -2.00 -14.87 1.81
CA ALA A 63 -2.97 -15.95 1.89
C ALA A 63 -2.46 -17.24 1.23
N LYS A 64 -1.83 -17.13 0.06
CA LYS A 64 -1.22 -18.26 -0.64
C LYS A 64 -0.11 -18.91 0.20
N GLU A 65 0.80 -18.11 0.76
CA GLU A 65 1.88 -18.61 1.61
C GLU A 65 1.37 -19.33 2.87
N GLU A 66 0.31 -18.83 3.50
CA GLU A 66 -0.30 -19.49 4.65
C GLU A 66 -0.96 -20.82 4.27
N ILE A 67 -1.68 -20.88 3.14
CA ILE A 67 -2.24 -22.14 2.62
C ILE A 67 -1.12 -23.15 2.34
N GLU A 68 -0.04 -22.74 1.68
CA GLU A 68 1.11 -23.61 1.41
C GLU A 68 1.77 -24.13 2.69
N LYS A 69 1.91 -23.28 3.72
CA LYS A 69 2.44 -23.69 5.03
C LYS A 69 1.52 -24.70 5.71
N MET A 70 0.20 -24.51 5.64
CA MET A 70 -0.77 -25.44 6.22
C MET A 70 -0.70 -26.80 5.51
N LEU A 71 -0.73 -26.82 4.18
CA LEU A 71 -0.62 -28.07 3.40
C LEU A 71 0.69 -28.82 3.71
N LYS A 72 1.84 -28.12 3.74
CA LYS A 72 3.14 -28.73 4.09
C LYS A 72 3.17 -29.32 5.50
N LYS A 73 2.42 -28.75 6.47
CA LYS A 73 2.31 -29.30 7.83
C LYS A 73 1.37 -30.51 7.89
N THR A 74 0.34 -30.57 7.04
CA THR A 74 -0.62 -31.67 6.99
C THR A 74 -0.07 -32.92 6.30
N PHE A 75 0.83 -32.75 5.33
CA PHE A 75 1.46 -33.85 4.58
C PHE A 75 2.85 -34.26 5.08
N LYS A 76 3.21 -33.86 6.31
CA LYS A 76 4.48 -34.20 6.98
C LYS A 76 4.18 -34.87 8.31
#